data_AF-A0A6J8B3C0-F1
#
_entry.id   AF-A0A6J8B3C0-F1
#
_cell.length_a   1.000
_cell.length_b   1.000
_cell.length_c   1.000
_cell.angle_alpha   90.00
_cell.angle_beta   90.00
_cell.angle_gamma   90.00
#
_symmetry.space_group_name_H-M   'P 1'
#
loop_
_entity.id
_entity.type
_entity.pdbx_description
1 polymer ?
#
loop_
_entity_poly.entity_id
_entity_poly.type
_entity_poly.pdbx_seq_one_letter_code
_entity_poly.pdbx_strand_id
1 'polypeptide(L)'
;MAEQDLGLAFNNLAFQLQGLSNKLGAQGVNQIIPKFSGDATKFRTWIKHIEKYIVLAGLGRNEAKMVAYRSSDPPVSDFIHRWLEQNDGDETVGWNELKAQLVKQLVNFFINGLSLDYLKMKIMRPNSDTFQGAVAVAMTEQNLRKRFELRRGTPERSSNRHFEGQGAGEEAMEVDHYID
;
A
#
# COMPACT_ATOMS: atom_id res chain seq x y z
N MET A 1 31.04 56.57 5.89
CA MET A 1 29.66 56.38 6.40
C MET A 1 28.74 55.75 5.34
N ALA A 2 28.71 56.21 4.09
CA ALA A 2 27.84 55.64 3.04
C ALA A 2 28.08 54.14 2.70
N GLU A 3 29.31 53.64 2.78
CA GLU A 3 29.60 52.22 2.48
C GLU A 3 29.11 51.24 3.56
N GLN A 4 29.03 51.67 4.83
CA GLN A 4 28.50 50.85 5.91
C GLN A 4 26.97 50.70 5.80
N ASP A 5 26.27 51.75 5.38
CA ASP A 5 24.83 51.68 5.09
C ASP A 5 24.50 50.78 3.90
N LEU A 6 25.35 50.76 2.86
CA LEU A 6 25.16 49.88 1.71
C LEU A 6 25.31 48.40 2.10
N GLY A 7 26.29 48.07 2.95
CA GLY A 7 26.49 46.72 3.46
C GLY A 7 25.33 46.23 4.34
N LEU A 8 24.76 47.12 5.16
CA LEU A 8 23.57 46.82 5.97
C LEU A 8 22.33 46.62 5.10
N ALA A 9 22.16 47.44 4.05
CA ALA A 9 21.07 47.28 3.09
C ALA A 9 21.16 45.94 2.34
N PHE A 10 22.36 45.52 1.92
CA PHE A 10 22.57 44.26 1.21
C PHE A 10 22.30 43.04 2.10
N ASN A 11 22.74 43.07 3.35
CA ASN A 11 22.48 42.00 4.32
C ASN A 11 20.98 41.87 4.64
N ASN A 12 20.28 43.00 4.80
CA ASN A 12 18.83 43.01 4.99
C ASN A 12 18.09 42.47 3.76
N LEU A 13 18.54 42.82 2.55
CA LEU A 13 17.97 42.30 1.30
C LEU A 13 18.19 40.79 1.16
N ALA A 14 19.39 40.30 1.48
CA ALA A 14 19.70 38.87 1.48
C ALA A 14 18.81 38.10 2.46
N PHE A 15 18.62 38.62 3.67
CA PHE A 15 17.74 38.03 4.68
C PHE A 15 16.27 38.02 4.22
N GLN A 16 15.81 39.10 3.59
CA GLN A 16 14.46 39.19 3.04
C GLN A 16 14.24 38.24 1.85
N LEU A 17 15.22 38.12 0.95
CA LEU A 17 15.19 37.18 -0.16
C LEU A 17 15.22 35.72 0.31
N GLN A 18 15.99 35.41 1.36
CA GLN A 18 16.00 34.10 1.98
C GLN A 18 14.66 33.80 2.67
N GLY A 19 14.07 34.80 3.34
CA GLY A 19 12.72 34.72 3.89
C GLY A 19 11.64 34.49 2.83
N LEU A 20 11.74 35.17 1.69
CA LEU A 20 10.85 35.00 0.53
C LEU A 20 11.05 33.64 -0.13
N SER A 21 12.29 33.18 -0.33
CA SER A 21 12.60 31.85 -0.87
C SER A 21 12.03 30.74 0.01
N ASN A 22 12.18 30.86 1.32
CA ASN A 22 11.61 29.91 2.29
C ASN A 22 10.08 29.92 2.29
N LYS A 23 9.45 31.11 2.16
CA LYS A 23 8.00 31.25 2.04
C LYS A 23 7.47 30.72 0.70
N LEU A 24 8.16 30.98 -0.40
CA LEU A 24 7.81 30.51 -1.75
C LEU A 24 7.97 28.98 -1.84
N GLY A 25 9.01 28.42 -1.22
CA GLY A 25 9.18 26.98 -1.07
C GLY A 25 8.08 26.35 -0.21
N ALA A 26 7.64 27.01 0.87
CA ALA A 26 6.52 26.52 1.69
C ALA A 26 5.16 26.60 0.97
N GLN A 27 4.93 27.66 0.19
CA GLN A 27 3.68 27.90 -0.54
C GLN A 27 3.59 27.06 -1.83
N GLY A 28 4.74 26.77 -2.46
CA GLY A 28 4.84 25.92 -3.65
C GLY A 28 4.61 24.44 -3.38
N VAL A 29 5.01 23.92 -2.21
CA VAL A 29 4.81 22.50 -1.85
C VAL A 29 3.35 22.08 -1.98
N ASN A 30 2.42 22.87 -1.44
CA ASN A 30 0.99 22.53 -1.47
C ASN A 30 0.34 22.72 -2.85
N GLN A 31 0.96 23.48 -3.76
CA GLN A 31 0.49 23.64 -5.14
C GLN A 31 1.06 22.58 -6.08
N ILE A 32 2.26 22.05 -5.77
CA ILE A 32 2.99 21.12 -6.63
C ILE A 32 2.78 19.66 -6.21
N ILE A 33 2.68 19.41 -4.90
CA ILE A 33 2.49 18.07 -4.33
C ILE A 33 1.03 17.97 -3.88
N PRO A 34 0.23 17.06 -4.46
CA PRO A 34 -1.12 16.80 -4.00
C PRO A 34 -1.13 16.39 -2.53
N LYS A 35 -2.13 16.87 -1.78
CA LYS A 35 -2.32 16.48 -0.38
C LYS A 35 -2.53 14.98 -0.24
N PHE A 36 -1.91 14.40 0.78
CA PHE A 36 -2.04 12.99 1.11
C PHE A 36 -2.84 12.76 2.39
N SER A 37 -3.96 12.05 2.23
CA SER A 37 -4.93 11.78 3.29
C SER A 37 -4.77 10.42 3.98
N GLY A 38 -3.75 9.64 3.61
CA GLY A 38 -3.59 8.26 4.09
C GLY A 38 -4.15 7.18 3.14
N ASP A 39 -4.66 7.56 1.98
CA ASP A 39 -5.14 6.61 0.96
C ASP A 39 -3.98 5.79 0.37
N ALA A 40 -3.90 4.50 0.73
CA ALA A 40 -2.84 3.60 0.30
C ALA A 40 -2.66 3.53 -1.23
N THR A 41 -3.72 3.75 -2.02
CA THR A 41 -3.64 3.74 -3.49
C THR A 41 -2.85 4.92 -4.05
N LYS A 42 -2.89 6.06 -3.35
CA LYS A 42 -2.21 7.31 -3.74
C LYS A 42 -0.81 7.44 -3.13
N PHE A 43 -0.50 6.65 -2.11
CA PHE A 43 0.77 6.74 -1.36
C PHE A 43 2.00 6.73 -2.28
N ARG A 44 2.10 5.75 -3.19
CA ARG A 44 3.25 5.64 -4.10
C ARG A 44 3.41 6.87 -5.00
N THR A 45 2.30 7.41 -5.50
CA THR A 45 2.30 8.60 -6.35
C THR A 45 2.71 9.83 -5.54
N TRP A 46 2.19 9.98 -4.33
CA TRP A 46 2.56 11.06 -3.42
C TRP A 46 4.05 11.05 -3.06
N ILE A 47 4.63 9.90 -2.72
CA ILE A 47 6.07 9.75 -2.48
C ILE A 47 6.89 10.20 -3.71
N LYS A 48 6.48 9.82 -4.92
CA LYS A 48 7.15 10.26 -6.15
C LYS A 48 7.08 11.78 -6.34
N HIS A 49 5.96 12.43 -6.01
CA HIS A 49 5.84 13.87 -6.09
C HIS A 49 6.78 14.58 -5.11
N ILE A 50 6.90 14.07 -3.89
CA ILE A 50 7.84 14.58 -2.89
C ILE A 50 9.28 14.45 -3.39
N GLU A 51 9.69 13.26 -3.83
CA GLU A 51 11.05 13.00 -4.31
C GLU A 51 11.40 13.87 -5.53
N LYS A 52 10.46 14.00 -6.48
CA LYS A 52 10.62 14.89 -7.63
C LYS A 52 10.78 16.35 -7.19
N TYR A 53 9.97 16.82 -6.23
CA TYR A 53 10.03 18.19 -5.74
C TYR A 53 11.38 18.49 -5.06
N ILE A 54 11.85 17.59 -4.19
CA ILE A 54 13.15 17.75 -3.50
C ILE A 54 14.28 17.89 -4.52
N VAL A 55 14.29 17.04 -5.56
CA VAL A 55 15.30 17.09 -6.63
C VAL A 55 15.22 18.40 -7.41
N LEU A 56 14.02 18.83 -7.82
CA LEU A 56 13.84 20.05 -8.61
C LEU A 56 14.15 21.33 -7.81
N ALA A 57 13.85 21.32 -6.51
CA ALA A 57 14.09 22.45 -5.61
C ALA A 57 15.52 22.47 -5.04
N GLY A 58 16.37 21.49 -5.37
CA GLY A 58 17.73 21.39 -4.86
C GLY A 58 17.80 21.22 -3.34
N LEU A 59 16.77 20.62 -2.74
CA LEU A 59 16.67 20.45 -1.29
C LEU A 59 17.43 19.19 -0.84
N GLY A 60 17.95 19.21 0.37
CA GLY A 60 18.59 18.04 0.98
C GLY A 60 17.60 16.93 1.37
N ARG A 61 18.16 15.82 1.85
CA ARG A 61 17.36 14.65 2.29
C ARG A 61 16.59 14.89 3.58
N ASN A 62 17.00 15.87 4.39
CA ASN A 62 16.34 16.17 5.68
C ASN A 62 15.06 16.98 5.45
N GLU A 63 15.06 17.81 4.43
CA GLU A 63 13.96 18.65 3.99
C GLU A 63 12.80 17.82 3.43
N ALA A 64 13.08 16.62 2.92
CA ALA A 64 12.07 15.67 2.48
C ALA A 64 11.02 15.37 3.56
N LYS A 65 11.47 15.22 4.82
CA LYS A 65 10.61 14.97 5.97
C LYS A 65 9.63 16.13 6.19
N MET A 66 10.12 17.36 6.05
CA MET A 66 9.32 18.58 6.20
C MET A 66 8.34 18.78 5.03
N VAL A 67 8.76 18.42 3.80
CA VAL A 67 7.89 18.44 2.63
C VAL A 67 6.76 17.43 2.79
N ALA A 68 7.06 16.22 3.27
CA ALA A 68 6.05 15.20 3.57
C ALA A 68 5.05 15.67 4.64
N TYR A 69 5.54 16.23 5.75
CA TYR A 69 4.70 16.82 6.79
C TYR A 69 3.74 17.88 6.20
N ARG A 70 4.27 18.85 5.45
CA ARG A 70 3.48 19.95 4.87
C ARG A 70 2.50 19.51 3.79
N SER A 71 2.83 18.50 3.00
CA SER A 71 1.98 17.99 1.91
C SER A 71 1.03 16.87 2.35
N SER A 72 0.86 16.67 3.65
CA SER A 72 -0.08 15.70 4.22
C SER A 72 -1.30 16.39 4.85
N ASP A 73 -2.37 15.62 5.03
CA ASP A 73 -3.58 16.02 5.77
C ASP A 73 -3.44 15.71 7.26
N PRO A 74 -4.27 16.32 8.14
CA PRO A 74 -4.10 16.28 9.59
C PRO A 74 -3.79 14.90 10.19
N PRO A 75 -4.50 13.80 9.87
CA PRO A 75 -4.21 12.50 10.48
C PRO A 75 -2.80 11.98 10.17
N VAL A 76 -2.32 12.25 8.96
CA VAL A 76 -0.98 11.85 8.51
C VAL A 76 0.06 12.85 9.00
N SER A 77 -0.21 14.15 8.96
CA SER A 77 0.72 15.17 9.46
C SER A 77 0.98 15.00 10.95
N ASP A 78 -0.04 14.66 11.73
CA ASP A 78 0.07 14.43 13.17
C ASP A 78 0.90 13.17 13.48
N PHE A 79 0.79 12.15 12.64
CA PHE A 79 1.68 10.99 12.71
C PHE A 79 3.13 11.38 12.40
N ILE A 80 3.35 12.10 11.29
CA ILE A 80 4.69 12.55 10.87
C ILE A 80 5.30 13.44 11.95
N HIS A 81 4.56 14.38 12.51
CA HIS A 81 5.02 15.27 13.56
C HIS A 81 5.52 14.52 14.78
N ARG A 82 4.68 13.63 15.34
CA ARG A 82 5.06 12.80 16.50
C ARG A 82 6.28 11.93 16.20
N TRP A 83 6.35 11.38 14.99
CA TRP A 83 7.51 10.61 14.58
C TRP A 83 8.78 11.47 14.48
N LEU A 84 8.67 12.71 13.99
CA LEU A 84 9.80 13.64 13.96
C LEU A 84 10.26 14.03 15.36
N GLU A 85 9.33 14.34 16.26
CA GLU A 85 9.65 14.66 17.67
C GLU A 85 10.36 13.50 18.38
N GLN A 86 9.93 12.26 18.10
CA GLN A 86 10.54 11.07 18.70
C GLN A 86 11.96 10.79 18.19
N ASN A 87 12.30 11.24 16.98
CA ASN A 87 13.58 11.00 16.33
C ASN A 87 14.38 12.29 16.12
N ASP A 88 14.04 13.34 16.88
CA ASP A 88 14.72 14.63 16.79
C ASP A 88 16.17 14.49 17.28
N GLY A 89 17.10 15.12 16.57
CA GLY A 89 18.54 15.03 16.85
C GLY A 89 19.27 13.78 16.33
N ASP A 90 18.59 12.79 15.77
CA ASP A 90 19.23 11.64 15.11
C ASP A 90 19.40 11.89 13.59
N GLU A 91 20.62 12.25 13.19
CA GLU A 91 20.97 12.50 11.78
C GLU A 91 20.95 11.22 10.90
N THR A 92 20.99 10.03 11.51
CA THR A 92 20.90 8.77 10.78
C THR A 92 19.47 8.47 10.32
N VAL A 93 18.49 9.07 10.99
CA VAL A 93 17.06 8.87 10.74
C VAL A 93 16.57 9.85 9.66
N GLY A 94 16.70 9.40 8.41
CA GLY A 94 16.37 10.18 7.22
C GLY A 94 15.01 9.88 6.59
N TRP A 95 14.80 10.43 5.40
CA TRP A 95 13.60 10.24 4.58
C TRP A 95 13.21 8.77 4.37
N ASN A 96 14.18 7.87 4.20
CA ASN A 96 13.91 6.46 3.94
C ASN A 96 13.26 5.76 5.14
N GLU A 97 13.65 6.11 6.36
CA GLU A 97 13.04 5.54 7.56
C GLU A 97 11.61 6.05 7.72
N LEU A 98 11.37 7.35 7.50
CA LEU A 98 10.01 7.90 7.50
C LEU A 98 9.11 7.18 6.49
N LYS A 99 9.60 6.92 5.27
CA LYS A 99 8.87 6.14 4.25
C LYS A 99 8.51 4.74 4.76
N ALA A 100 9.47 4.04 5.36
CA ALA A 100 9.23 2.70 5.90
C ALA A 100 8.17 2.72 7.02
N GLN A 101 8.22 3.71 7.91
CA GLN A 101 7.27 3.87 9.01
C GLN A 101 5.87 4.22 8.52
N LEU A 102 5.74 5.05 7.48
CA LEU A 102 4.45 5.34 6.84
C LEU A 102 3.85 4.07 6.20
N VAL A 103 4.65 3.23 5.54
CA VAL A 103 4.17 1.95 5.00
C VAL A 103 3.69 1.03 6.11
N LYS A 104 4.45 0.91 7.20
CA LYS A 104 4.06 0.12 8.38
C LYS A 104 2.72 0.61 8.96
N GLN A 105 2.51 1.92 9.05
CA GLN A 105 1.22 2.47 9.49
C GLN A 105 0.07 2.08 8.57
N LEU A 106 0.24 2.17 7.25
CA LEU A 106 -0.79 1.75 6.29
C LEU A 106 -1.13 0.25 6.41
N VAL A 107 -0.11 -0.59 6.61
CA VAL A 107 -0.29 -2.02 6.87
C VAL A 107 -1.04 -2.25 8.18
N ASN A 108 -0.68 -1.55 9.26
CA ASN A 108 -1.36 -1.66 10.55
C ASN A 108 -2.83 -1.24 10.46
N PHE A 109 -3.13 -0.12 9.78
CA PHE A 109 -4.51 0.30 9.52
C PHE A 109 -5.30 -0.75 8.75
N PHE A 110 -4.70 -1.36 7.73
CA PHE A 110 -5.31 -2.45 6.99
C PHE A 110 -5.62 -3.65 7.89
N ILE A 111 -4.64 -4.13 8.66
CA ILE A 111 -4.79 -5.28 9.56
C ILE A 111 -5.88 -5.01 10.62
N ASN A 112 -5.88 -3.81 11.21
CA ASN A 112 -6.87 -3.41 12.21
C ASN A 112 -8.28 -3.33 11.64
N GLY A 113 -8.42 -2.98 10.36
CA GLY A 113 -9.69 -2.95 9.64
C GLY A 113 -10.25 -4.34 9.27
N LEU A 114 -9.48 -5.43 9.43
CA LEU A 114 -9.96 -6.78 9.13
C LEU A 114 -10.91 -7.27 10.22
N SER A 115 -12.07 -7.79 9.83
CA SER A 115 -13.04 -8.39 10.77
C SER A 115 -12.62 -9.76 11.26
N LEU A 116 -11.80 -10.48 10.49
CA LEU A 116 -11.46 -11.88 10.76
C LEU A 116 -10.06 -11.99 11.38
N ASP A 117 -9.99 -12.38 12.65
CA ASP A 117 -8.72 -12.43 13.40
C ASP A 117 -7.71 -13.42 12.81
N TYR A 118 -8.17 -14.50 12.18
CA TYR A 118 -7.26 -15.43 11.53
C TYR A 118 -6.52 -14.78 10.35
N LEU A 119 -7.13 -13.81 9.64
CA LEU A 119 -6.46 -13.06 8.57
C LEU A 119 -5.38 -12.15 9.17
N LYS A 120 -5.69 -11.48 10.28
CA LYS A 120 -4.71 -10.67 11.03
C LYS A 120 -3.48 -11.52 11.39
N MET A 121 -3.72 -12.68 12.02
CA MET A 121 -2.66 -13.63 12.41
C MET A 121 -1.85 -14.11 11.20
N LYS A 122 -2.49 -14.38 10.07
CA LYS A 122 -1.81 -14.83 8.84
C LYS A 122 -0.96 -13.75 8.20
N ILE A 123 -1.40 -12.50 8.22
CA ILE A 123 -0.69 -11.35 7.62
C ILE A 123 0.46 -10.87 8.51
N MET A 124 0.30 -10.96 9.84
CA MET A 124 1.32 -10.59 10.81
C MET A 124 2.48 -11.59 10.86
N ARG A 125 2.24 -12.89 10.69
CA ARG A 125 3.29 -13.93 10.70
C ARG A 125 4.47 -13.67 9.74
N PRO A 126 4.27 -13.32 8.47
CA PRO A 126 5.37 -13.08 7.55
C PRO A 126 6.03 -11.70 7.70
N ASN A 127 5.59 -10.83 8.62
CA ASN A 127 5.99 -9.41 8.67
C ASN A 127 5.93 -8.77 7.28
N SER A 128 4.71 -8.61 6.75
CA SER A 128 4.54 -8.01 5.43
C SER A 128 5.00 -6.54 5.45
N ASP A 129 6.22 -6.30 4.99
CA ASP A 129 6.85 -4.97 4.92
C ASP A 129 6.20 -4.05 3.88
N THR A 130 5.21 -4.55 3.14
CA THR A 130 4.49 -3.81 2.11
C THR A 130 2.99 -4.01 2.23
N PHE A 131 2.24 -2.92 1.99
CA PHE A 131 0.78 -2.96 1.93
C PHE A 131 0.27 -3.95 0.88
N GLN A 132 0.89 -3.97 -0.30
CA GLN A 132 0.53 -4.91 -1.37
C GLN A 132 0.74 -6.37 -0.95
N GLY A 133 1.83 -6.67 -0.23
CA GLY A 133 2.07 -8.00 0.33
C GLY A 133 0.98 -8.40 1.33
N ALA A 134 0.60 -7.50 2.22
CA ALA A 134 -0.47 -7.75 3.19
C ALA A 134 -1.82 -8.06 2.49
N VAL A 135 -2.18 -7.28 1.47
CA VAL A 135 -3.39 -7.50 0.66
C VAL A 135 -3.33 -8.82 -0.10
N ALA A 136 -2.19 -9.16 -0.70
CA ALA A 136 -2.01 -10.41 -1.45
C ALA A 136 -2.18 -11.64 -0.55
N VAL A 137 -1.64 -11.62 0.67
CA VAL A 137 -1.82 -12.67 1.67
C VAL A 137 -3.30 -12.79 2.06
N ALA A 138 -3.96 -11.66 2.33
CA ALA A 138 -5.38 -11.63 2.70
C ALA A 138 -6.26 -12.26 1.60
N MET A 139 -6.06 -11.84 0.34
CA MET A 139 -6.78 -12.36 -0.83
C MET A 139 -6.52 -13.85 -1.05
N THR A 140 -5.27 -14.28 -0.95
CA THR A 140 -4.89 -15.70 -1.13
C THR A 140 -5.59 -16.57 -0.10
N GLU A 141 -5.58 -16.17 1.18
CA GLU A 141 -6.23 -16.90 2.26
C GLU A 141 -7.76 -16.92 2.10
N GLN A 142 -8.37 -15.79 1.71
CA GLN A 142 -9.81 -15.71 1.47
C GLN A 142 -10.24 -16.62 0.30
N ASN A 143 -9.48 -16.61 -0.79
CA ASN A 143 -9.74 -17.47 -1.95
C ASN A 143 -9.56 -18.96 -1.62
N LEU A 144 -8.55 -19.30 -0.82
CA LEU A 144 -8.32 -20.67 -0.35
C LEU A 144 -9.53 -21.20 0.44
N ARG A 145 -10.08 -20.38 1.33
CA ARG A 145 -11.24 -20.75 2.15
C ARG A 145 -12.51 -20.90 1.33
N LYS A 146 -12.81 -19.96 0.44
CA LYS A 146 -13.92 -20.10 -0.53
C LYS A 146 -13.81 -21.41 -1.31
N ARG A 147 -12.60 -21.78 -1.75
CA ARG A 147 -12.36 -23.06 -2.45
C ARG A 147 -12.58 -24.28 -1.56
N PHE A 148 -12.26 -24.23 -0.27
CA PHE A 148 -12.54 -25.34 0.66
C PHE A 148 -14.02 -25.45 1.00
N GLU A 149 -14.72 -24.34 1.17
CA GLU A 149 -16.17 -24.29 1.38
C GLU A 149 -16.92 -24.93 0.20
N LEU A 150 -16.54 -24.57 -1.04
CA LEU A 150 -17.10 -25.17 -2.24
C LEU A 150 -16.89 -26.70 -2.30
N ARG A 151 -15.74 -27.20 -1.85
CA ARG A 151 -15.48 -28.66 -1.81
C ARG A 151 -16.24 -29.37 -0.69
N ARG A 152 -16.58 -28.68 0.39
CA ARG A 152 -17.37 -29.23 1.50
C ARG A 152 -18.89 -29.17 1.23
N GLY A 153 -19.31 -28.35 0.26
CA GLY A 153 -20.72 -28.12 -0.09
C GLY A 153 -21.34 -29.06 -1.12
N THR A 154 -20.58 -29.94 -1.76
CA THR A 154 -21.12 -31.04 -2.58
C THR A 154 -21.06 -32.34 -1.80
N PRO A 155 -22.13 -32.78 -1.11
CA PRO A 155 -22.35 -34.21 -0.99
C PRO A 155 -22.53 -34.70 -2.42
N GLU A 156 -21.56 -35.46 -2.93
CA GLU A 156 -21.80 -36.29 -4.09
C GLU A 156 -23.04 -37.13 -3.78
N ARG A 157 -24.18 -36.72 -4.33
CA ARG A 157 -25.25 -37.65 -4.71
C ARG A 157 -24.67 -38.56 -5.80
N SER A 158 -23.75 -39.45 -5.44
CA SER A 158 -23.56 -40.68 -6.19
C SER A 158 -24.54 -41.68 -5.60
N SER A 159 -25.82 -41.40 -5.83
CA SER A 159 -26.90 -42.33 -5.58
C SER A 159 -26.73 -43.49 -6.55
N ASN A 160 -26.25 -44.61 -6.02
CA ASN A 160 -26.95 -45.89 -6.13
C ASN A 160 -27.42 -46.27 -7.54
N ARG A 161 -26.52 -46.75 -8.39
CA ARG A 161 -26.86 -47.77 -9.40
C ARG A 161 -26.61 -49.14 -8.79
N HIS A 162 -27.53 -49.56 -7.94
CA HIS A 162 -27.77 -50.97 -7.69
C HIS A 162 -28.55 -51.47 -8.91
N PHE A 163 -27.84 -52.05 -9.88
CA PHE A 163 -28.47 -52.85 -10.93
C PHE A 163 -28.27 -54.30 -10.49
N GLU A 164 -29.32 -54.86 -9.88
CA GLU A 164 -29.44 -56.28 -9.56
C GLU A 164 -29.25 -57.09 -10.84
N GLY A 165 -28.39 -58.10 -10.75
CA GLY A 165 -28.32 -59.15 -11.76
C GLY A 165 -29.49 -60.11 -11.62
N GLN A 166 -30.12 -60.41 -12.76
CA GLN A 166 -30.92 -61.59 -13.12
C GLN A 166 -31.06 -61.47 -14.66
N GLY A 167 -30.85 -62.45 -15.53
CA GLY A 167 -30.55 -63.88 -15.49
C GLY A 167 -30.79 -64.40 -16.93
N ALA A 168 -29.94 -65.34 -17.37
CA ALA A 168 -30.14 -66.37 -18.41
C ALA A 168 -30.96 -66.09 -19.70
N GLY A 169 -30.36 -66.38 -20.85
CA GLY A 169 -31.08 -66.61 -22.12
C GLY A 169 -30.17 -66.63 -23.34
N GLU A 170 -29.66 -67.81 -23.69
CA GLU A 170 -29.14 -68.15 -25.01
C GLU A 170 -30.23 -67.98 -26.09
N GLU A 171 -29.86 -67.51 -27.29
CA GLU A 171 -30.40 -67.89 -28.62
C GLU A 171 -29.83 -66.92 -29.66
N ALA A 172 -28.86 -67.37 -30.47
CA ALA A 172 -29.03 -68.00 -31.78
C ALA A 172 -28.86 -66.95 -32.91
N MET A 173 -27.70 -67.02 -33.58
CA MET A 173 -27.44 -66.26 -34.81
C MET A 173 -28.35 -66.79 -35.92
N GLU A 174 -29.29 -65.96 -36.38
CA GLU A 174 -30.08 -66.26 -37.57
C GLU A 174 -29.36 -65.69 -38.81
N VAL A 175 -28.94 -66.60 -39.69
CA VAL A 175 -28.34 -66.32 -40.99
C VAL A 175 -29.50 -66.27 -41.99
N ASP A 176 -29.85 -65.07 -42.45
CA ASP A 176 -30.82 -64.90 -43.53
C ASP A 176 -30.22 -65.34 -44.87
N HIS A 177 -30.68 -66.49 -45.37
CA HIS A 177 -30.68 -66.83 -46.79
C HIS A 177 -32.09 -66.66 -47.33
N TYR A 178 -32.29 -65.89 -48.41
CA TYR A 178 -33.14 -66.24 -49.57
C TYR A 178 -32.84 -65.20 -50.69
N ILE A 179 -32.14 -65.59 -51.76
CA ILE A 179 -32.61 -65.93 -53.13
C ILE A 179 -33.16 -64.74 -53.92
N ASP A 180 -32.46 -64.42 -55.02
CA ASP A 180 -32.95 -64.56 -56.40
C ASP A 180 -31.82 -65.11 -57.28
#